data_AF-A0A9D6FPH3-F1
#
_entry.id   AF-A0A9D6FPH3-F1
#
_cell.length_a   1.000
_cell.length_b   1.000
_cell.length_c   1.000
_cell.angle_alpha   90.00
_cell.angle_beta   90.00
_cell.angle_gamma   90.00
#
_symmetry.space_group_name_H-M   'P 1'
#
loop_
_entity.id
_entity.type
_entity.pdbx_description
1 polymer ?
#
loop_
_entity_poly.entity_id
_entity_poly.type
_entity_poly.pdbx_seq_one_letter_code
_entity_poly.pdbx_strand_id
1 'polypeptide(L)'
;MLAPSGGIVAGGTVQIILAAVEPELATAWRIECRDLSMGTIHEGSILDLEVDAVVSPANSFGFMDGGIDLAYTMRFGPQLQGRLQDRIVRRHHGELPVGNAEILETFDARIPYLIASPTMRVPMRLVASANPYLATRAALLLVLHGTFADGDEDGRPVRDVVRRVAFPGMGTGIGAVPPAVCARQMRAAIDACLNRTPFPPSIHDASDDHEALLR
;
A
#
# COMPACT_ATOMS: atom_id res chain seq x y z
N MET A 1 34.08 -6.63 -26.05
CA MET A 1 33.51 -5.32 -26.40
C MET A 1 32.15 -5.54 -27.02
N LEU A 2 31.08 -5.46 -26.23
CA LEU A 2 29.68 -5.43 -26.65
C LEU A 2 28.98 -4.41 -25.74
N ALA A 3 28.18 -3.54 -26.35
CA ALA A 3 27.81 -2.20 -25.89
C ALA A 3 26.94 -2.14 -24.62
N PRO A 4 26.95 -1.00 -23.89
CA PRO A 4 25.96 -0.69 -22.90
C PRO A 4 24.71 -0.15 -23.60
N SER A 5 23.62 -0.90 -23.63
CA SER A 5 22.31 -0.37 -24.03
C SER A 5 21.60 0.17 -22.79
N GLY A 6 21.78 1.46 -22.56
CA GLY A 6 20.90 2.23 -21.71
C GLY A 6 19.46 2.13 -22.22
N GLY A 7 18.54 1.85 -21.30
CA GLY A 7 17.13 2.15 -21.44
C GLY A 7 16.81 3.27 -20.46
N ILE A 8 16.70 4.50 -20.97
CA ILE A 8 16.02 5.57 -20.24
C ILE A 8 14.58 5.09 -20.05
N VAL A 9 14.17 4.79 -18.81
CA VAL A 9 12.74 4.61 -18.51
C VAL A 9 12.20 6.02 -18.28
N ALA A 10 11.61 6.60 -19.33
CA ALA A 10 10.79 7.79 -19.22
C ALA A 10 9.53 7.42 -18.42
N GLY A 11 9.53 7.76 -17.13
CA GLY A 11 8.45 7.60 -16.18
C GLY A 11 8.94 8.15 -14.84
N GLY A 12 8.31 9.20 -14.33
CA GLY A 12 8.77 9.90 -13.13
C GLY A 12 8.90 8.95 -11.93
N THR A 13 9.80 9.27 -11.00
CA THR A 13 10.00 8.46 -9.80
C THR A 13 8.78 8.56 -8.88
N VAL A 14 8.23 7.41 -8.46
CA VAL A 14 7.09 7.35 -7.51
C VAL A 14 7.57 7.76 -6.11
N GLN A 15 6.97 8.79 -5.55
CA GLN A 15 7.17 9.25 -4.18
C GLN A 15 6.21 8.52 -3.24
N ILE A 16 6.75 8.00 -2.14
CA ILE A 16 6.00 7.33 -1.08
C ILE A 16 5.86 8.28 0.10
N ILE A 17 4.63 8.49 0.58
CA ILE A 17 4.36 9.28 1.78
C ILE A 17 3.82 8.37 2.86
N LEU A 18 4.47 8.33 4.02
CA LEU A 18 4.02 7.57 5.19
C LEU A 18 3.29 8.51 6.13
N ALA A 19 1.98 8.37 6.25
CA ALA A 19 1.12 9.24 7.04
C ALA A 19 0.70 8.57 8.36
N ALA A 20 0.95 9.22 9.48
CA ALA A 20 0.56 8.73 10.80
C ALA A 20 -0.09 9.86 11.62
N VAL A 21 -1.24 9.55 12.20
CA VAL A 21 -1.86 10.39 13.24
C VAL A 21 -1.22 10.07 14.59
N GLU A 22 -0.84 8.82 14.82
CA GLU A 22 -0.21 8.35 16.05
C GLU A 22 1.30 8.68 16.09
N PRO A 23 1.78 9.45 17.09
CA PRO A 23 3.19 9.84 17.19
C PRO A 23 4.16 8.65 17.28
N GLU A 24 3.72 7.54 17.87
CA GLU A 24 4.53 6.32 18.02
C GLU A 24 4.86 5.70 16.66
N LEU A 25 3.92 5.71 15.72
CA LEU A 25 4.12 5.19 14.37
C LEU A 25 5.01 6.12 13.54
N ALA A 26 4.79 7.43 13.62
CA ALA A 26 5.67 8.42 13.00
C ALA A 26 7.12 8.27 13.51
N THR A 27 7.30 8.07 14.82
CA THR A 27 8.60 7.84 15.44
C THR A 27 9.25 6.55 14.95
N ALA A 28 8.49 5.45 14.88
CA ALA A 28 8.98 4.19 14.35
C ALA A 28 9.47 4.32 12.89
N TRP A 29 8.72 4.99 12.02
CA TRP A 29 9.17 5.23 10.65
C TRP A 29 10.38 6.14 10.56
N ARG A 30 10.54 7.14 11.43
CA ARG A 30 11.77 7.96 11.45
C ARG A 30 13.01 7.13 11.72
N ILE A 31 12.90 6.06 12.51
CA ILE A 31 14.00 5.15 12.82
C ILE A 31 14.24 4.20 11.64
N GLU A 32 13.19 3.52 11.19
CA GLU A 32 13.25 2.44 10.19
C GLU A 32 13.41 2.94 8.74
N CYS A 33 12.93 4.14 8.43
CA CYS A 33 12.93 4.72 7.07
C CYS A 33 13.89 5.92 6.93
N ARG A 34 14.85 6.09 7.84
CA ARG A 34 15.76 7.26 7.89
C ARG A 34 16.57 7.50 6.60
N ASP A 35 16.84 6.44 5.86
CA ASP A 35 17.64 6.39 4.63
C ASP A 35 16.78 6.23 3.37
N LEU A 36 15.45 6.29 3.50
CA LEU A 36 14.55 6.17 2.35
C LEU A 36 14.50 7.50 1.58
N SER A 37 15.32 7.60 0.53
CA SER A 37 15.44 8.81 -0.31
C SER A 37 14.14 9.23 -1.01
N MET A 38 13.23 8.27 -1.25
CA MET A 38 11.94 8.47 -1.91
C MET A 38 10.75 8.59 -0.94
N GLY A 39 11.02 8.58 0.37
CA GLY A 39 10.02 8.53 1.43
C GLY A 39 9.92 9.87 2.18
N THR A 40 8.70 10.37 2.35
CA THR A 40 8.42 11.46 3.29
C THR A 40 7.48 11.00 4.39
N ILE A 41 7.75 11.39 5.63
CA ILE A 41 6.87 11.11 6.76
C ILE A 41 5.97 12.33 6.98
N HIS A 42 4.66 12.10 7.05
CA HIS A 42 3.66 13.10 7.39
C HIS A 42 3.02 12.76 8.75
N GLU A 43 3.17 13.67 9.71
CA GLU A 43 2.46 13.60 10.99
C GLU A 43 1.14 14.35 10.87
N GLY A 44 0.05 13.60 10.75
CA GLY A 44 -1.27 14.14 10.47
C GLY A 44 -2.15 13.12 9.75
N SER A 45 -3.36 13.56 9.40
CA SER A 45 -4.28 12.71 8.66
C SER A 45 -3.75 12.52 7.24
N ILE A 46 -3.83 11.29 6.73
CA ILE A 46 -3.53 11.03 5.31
C ILE A 46 -4.41 11.87 4.37
N LEU A 47 -5.59 12.28 4.84
CA LEU A 47 -6.54 13.12 4.11
C LEU A 47 -6.13 14.60 4.04
N ASP A 48 -5.13 15.03 4.82
CA ASP A 48 -4.59 16.38 4.78
C ASP A 48 -3.64 16.59 3.60
N LEU A 49 -3.25 15.51 2.91
CA LEU A 49 -2.31 15.50 1.81
C LEU A 49 -2.96 15.83 0.45
N GLU A 50 -2.14 16.27 -0.49
CA GLU A 50 -2.47 16.34 -1.92
C GLU A 50 -1.57 15.34 -2.64
N VAL A 51 -2.15 14.22 -3.04
CA VAL A 51 -1.46 13.03 -3.55
C VAL A 51 -2.33 12.35 -4.60
N ASP A 52 -1.71 11.58 -5.49
CA ASP A 52 -2.44 10.94 -6.59
C ASP A 52 -3.24 9.73 -6.07
N ALA A 53 -2.73 9.04 -5.05
CA ALA A 53 -3.44 7.92 -4.44
C ALA A 53 -3.21 7.81 -2.92
N VAL A 54 -4.22 7.29 -2.22
CA VAL A 54 -4.10 6.81 -0.84
C VAL A 54 -4.30 5.31 -0.77
N VAL A 55 -3.62 4.64 0.17
CA VAL A 55 -3.78 3.21 0.42
C VAL A 55 -4.77 2.96 1.56
N SER A 56 -5.68 2.03 1.34
CA SER A 56 -6.65 1.54 2.32
C SER A 56 -6.24 0.15 2.82
N PRO A 57 -5.91 0.00 4.12
CA PRO A 57 -5.57 -1.27 4.75
C PRO A 57 -6.83 -2.11 5.06
N ALA A 58 -7.69 -2.28 4.05
CA ALA A 58 -9.04 -2.80 4.14
C ALA A 58 -9.13 -4.25 4.67
N ASN A 59 -10.37 -4.73 4.78
CA ASN A 59 -10.67 -6.17 4.77
C ASN A 59 -10.90 -6.68 3.34
N SER A 60 -10.88 -8.00 3.15
CA SER A 60 -11.00 -8.63 1.83
C SER A 60 -12.35 -8.46 1.13
N PHE A 61 -13.36 -7.89 1.79
CA PHE A 61 -14.71 -7.67 1.25
C PHE A 61 -15.03 -6.19 1.02
N GLY A 62 -14.05 -5.31 1.22
CA GLY A 62 -14.20 -3.88 0.93
C GLY A 62 -15.18 -3.15 1.84
N PHE A 63 -15.54 -3.68 3.01
CA PHE A 63 -16.29 -2.89 4.01
C PHE A 63 -15.39 -1.78 4.57
N MET A 64 -15.94 -0.56 4.67
CA MET A 64 -15.20 0.65 5.02
C MET A 64 -15.84 1.36 6.24
N ASP A 65 -16.21 0.60 7.26
CA ASP A 65 -17.01 1.06 8.40
C ASP A 65 -16.19 1.40 9.66
N GLY A 66 -14.87 1.20 9.64
CA GLY A 66 -14.01 1.43 10.80
C GLY A 66 -12.66 2.07 10.49
N GLY A 67 -12.04 2.66 11.51
CA GLY A 67 -10.69 3.24 11.44
C GLY A 67 -10.53 4.23 10.30
N ILE A 68 -9.44 4.08 9.54
CA ILE A 68 -9.14 4.94 8.39
C ILE A 68 -10.11 4.73 7.23
N ASP A 69 -10.68 3.53 7.08
CA ASP A 69 -11.62 3.25 5.99
C ASP A 69 -12.92 4.03 6.18
N LEU A 70 -13.37 4.20 7.42
CA LEU A 70 -14.48 5.11 7.73
C LEU A 70 -14.13 6.56 7.36
N ALA A 71 -12.90 7.01 7.61
CA ALA A 71 -12.47 8.36 7.21
C ALA A 71 -12.49 8.54 5.68
N TYR A 72 -12.09 7.52 4.91
CA TYR A 72 -12.23 7.53 3.45
C TYR A 72 -13.70 7.58 3.02
N THR A 73 -14.58 6.79 3.62
CA THR A 73 -16.02 6.84 3.33
C THR A 73 -16.63 8.20 3.68
N MET A 74 -16.24 8.81 4.80
CA MET A 74 -16.69 10.16 5.18
C MET A 74 -16.21 11.22 4.20
N ARG A 75 -15.00 11.07 3.65
CA ARG A 75 -14.39 12.05 2.74
C ARG A 75 -14.87 11.92 1.28
N PHE A 76 -14.98 10.70 0.79
CA PHE A 76 -15.24 10.38 -0.62
C PHE A 76 -16.68 9.92 -0.88
N GLY A 77 -17.45 9.71 0.19
CA GLY A 77 -18.85 9.30 0.16
C GLY A 77 -19.07 7.77 0.15
N PRO A 78 -20.28 7.32 0.57
CA PRO A 78 -20.60 5.89 0.72
C PRO A 78 -20.56 5.11 -0.60
N GLN A 79 -20.73 5.78 -1.75
CA GLN A 79 -20.61 5.17 -3.06
C GLN A 79 -19.23 4.55 -3.34
N LEU A 80 -18.17 5.02 -2.66
CA LEU A 80 -16.83 4.47 -2.80
C LEU A 80 -16.80 2.98 -2.39
N GLN A 81 -17.43 2.65 -1.26
CA GLN A 81 -17.55 1.28 -0.77
C GLN A 81 -18.27 0.39 -1.79
N GLY A 82 -19.41 0.86 -2.32
CA GLY A 82 -20.17 0.12 -3.33
C GLY A 82 -19.35 -0.18 -4.59
N ARG A 83 -18.60 0.81 -5.11
CA ARG A 83 -17.71 0.60 -6.27
C ARG A 83 -16.58 -0.37 -5.96
N LEU A 84 -15.98 -0.30 -4.78
CA LEU A 84 -14.95 -1.24 -4.35
C LEU A 84 -15.51 -2.66 -4.30
N GLN A 85 -16.67 -2.86 -3.68
CA GLN A 85 -17.34 -4.16 -3.60
C GLN A 85 -17.70 -4.71 -4.97
N ASP A 86 -18.23 -3.89 -5.88
CA ASP A 86 -18.50 -4.28 -7.27
C ASP A 86 -17.24 -4.77 -7.99
N ARG A 87 -16.11 -4.08 -7.80
CA ARG A 87 -14.81 -4.51 -8.35
C ARG A 87 -14.36 -5.84 -7.74
N ILE A 88 -14.46 -5.98 -6.41
CA ILE A 88 -14.11 -7.22 -5.71
C ILE A 88 -14.93 -8.40 -6.25
N VAL A 89 -16.24 -8.22 -6.44
CA VAL A 89 -17.12 -9.25 -7.00
C VAL A 89 -16.71 -9.61 -8.44
N ARG A 90 -16.52 -8.61 -9.31
CA ARG A 90 -16.30 -8.84 -10.74
C ARG A 90 -14.89 -9.32 -11.07
N ARG A 91 -13.88 -8.82 -10.36
CA ARG A 91 -12.46 -8.98 -10.71
C ARG A 91 -11.73 -9.94 -9.79
N HIS A 92 -12.22 -10.12 -8.56
CA HIS A 92 -11.60 -10.95 -7.53
C HIS A 92 -12.54 -12.06 -7.04
N HIS A 93 -13.61 -12.37 -7.82
CA HIS A 93 -14.56 -13.44 -7.51
C HIS A 93 -15.17 -13.35 -6.10
N GLY A 94 -15.38 -12.14 -5.60
CA GLY A 94 -16.04 -11.87 -4.31
C GLY A 94 -15.11 -11.72 -3.11
N GLU A 95 -13.79 -11.88 -3.27
CA GLU A 95 -12.83 -11.71 -2.19
C GLU A 95 -11.51 -11.15 -2.73
N LEU A 96 -11.04 -10.02 -2.21
CA LEU A 96 -9.69 -9.49 -2.49
C LEU A 96 -8.71 -10.01 -1.42
N PRO A 97 -7.88 -11.03 -1.70
CA PRO A 97 -7.07 -11.64 -0.66
C PRO A 97 -5.92 -10.73 -0.20
N VAL A 98 -5.45 -10.91 1.03
CA VAL A 98 -4.21 -10.28 1.52
C VAL A 98 -3.06 -10.61 0.56
N GLY A 99 -2.26 -9.60 0.20
CA GLY A 99 -1.22 -9.73 -0.82
C GLY A 99 -1.67 -9.38 -2.25
N ASN A 100 -2.93 -8.98 -2.42
CA ASN A 100 -3.44 -8.33 -3.63
C ASN A 100 -3.84 -6.88 -3.37
N ALA A 101 -4.06 -6.13 -4.44
CA ALA A 101 -4.54 -4.76 -4.39
C ALA A 101 -5.45 -4.44 -5.58
N GLU A 102 -6.39 -3.51 -5.38
CA GLU A 102 -7.29 -2.98 -6.40
C GLU A 102 -7.30 -1.45 -6.32
N ILE A 103 -7.26 -0.78 -7.46
CA ILE A 103 -7.28 0.69 -7.55
C ILE A 103 -8.63 1.15 -8.11
N LEU A 104 -9.18 2.22 -7.54
CA LEU A 104 -10.39 2.84 -8.04
C LEU A 104 -10.39 4.35 -7.81
N GLU A 105 -11.19 5.05 -8.62
CA GLU A 105 -11.40 6.48 -8.48
C GLU A 105 -12.19 6.82 -7.22
N THR A 106 -11.75 7.86 -6.53
CA THR A 106 -12.49 8.50 -5.42
C THR A 106 -13.42 9.61 -5.94
N PHE A 107 -13.12 10.16 -7.13
CA PHE A 107 -13.66 11.41 -7.68
C PHE A 107 -13.35 12.66 -6.86
N ASP A 108 -12.30 12.60 -6.05
CA ASP A 108 -11.81 13.75 -5.32
C ASP A 108 -10.70 14.49 -6.06
N ALA A 109 -10.76 15.82 -6.08
CA ALA A 109 -9.78 16.65 -6.78
C ALA A 109 -8.36 16.56 -6.17
N ARG A 110 -8.24 16.29 -4.87
CA ARG A 110 -6.94 16.26 -4.17
C ARG A 110 -6.37 14.85 -4.01
N ILE A 111 -7.23 13.83 -4.04
CA ILE A 111 -6.87 12.43 -3.86
C ILE A 111 -7.66 11.61 -4.88
N PRO A 112 -7.32 11.63 -6.18
CA PRO A 112 -8.17 11.08 -7.23
C PRO A 112 -8.34 9.55 -7.16
N TYR A 113 -7.38 8.83 -6.57
CA TYR A 113 -7.44 7.37 -6.46
C TYR A 113 -7.32 6.85 -5.02
N LEU A 114 -7.95 5.70 -4.78
CA LEU A 114 -7.73 4.87 -3.60
C LEU A 114 -7.25 3.50 -4.05
N ILE A 115 -6.29 2.94 -3.33
CA ILE A 115 -5.78 1.59 -3.52
C ILE A 115 -6.23 0.76 -2.33
N ALA A 116 -7.21 -0.12 -2.52
CA ALA A 116 -7.59 -1.10 -1.52
C ALA A 116 -6.54 -2.21 -1.49
N SER A 117 -5.87 -2.39 -0.35
CA SER A 117 -4.91 -3.48 -0.15
C SER A 117 -5.15 -4.13 1.22
N PRO A 118 -5.85 -5.28 1.25
CA PRO A 118 -6.31 -5.83 2.51
C PRO A 118 -5.18 -6.29 3.43
N THR A 119 -5.28 -5.93 4.71
CA THR A 119 -4.37 -6.42 5.77
C THR A 119 -4.94 -7.62 6.50
N MET A 120 -6.20 -7.96 6.25
CA MET A 120 -6.90 -9.08 6.87
C MET A 120 -8.09 -9.49 6.02
N ARG A 121 -8.54 -10.74 6.18
CA ARG A 121 -9.74 -11.21 5.48
C ARG A 121 -11.01 -10.57 6.05
N VAL A 122 -11.14 -10.59 7.37
CA VAL A 122 -12.19 -9.93 8.15
C VAL A 122 -11.53 -9.19 9.32
N PRO A 123 -12.20 -8.19 9.94
CA PRO A 123 -11.70 -7.51 11.13
C PRO A 123 -11.19 -8.48 12.21
N MET A 124 -9.88 -8.47 12.47
CA MET A 124 -9.22 -9.34 13.45
C MET A 124 -7.87 -8.78 13.91
N ARG A 125 -7.37 -9.28 15.05
CA ARG A 125 -6.01 -9.01 15.52
C ARG A 125 -4.99 -9.73 14.63
N LEU A 126 -3.87 -9.07 14.34
CA LEU A 126 -2.77 -9.59 13.53
C LEU A 126 -1.59 -9.96 14.44
N VAL A 127 -1.63 -11.19 14.97
CA VAL A 127 -0.57 -11.73 15.85
C VAL A 127 0.44 -12.48 15.00
N ALA A 128 1.73 -12.15 15.14
CA ALA A 128 2.83 -12.78 14.40
C ALA A 128 2.52 -12.96 12.90
N SER A 129 2.10 -11.87 12.25
CA SER A 129 1.59 -11.87 10.88
C SER A 129 2.47 -11.02 9.96
N ALA A 130 2.72 -11.53 8.74
CA ALA A 130 3.35 -10.78 7.66
C ALA A 130 2.35 -9.95 6.81
N ASN A 131 1.10 -9.82 7.25
CA ASN A 131 0.08 -9.14 6.46
C ASN A 131 0.39 -7.66 6.17
N PRO A 132 0.93 -6.85 7.10
CA PRO A 132 1.38 -5.50 6.78
C PRO A 132 2.40 -5.47 5.64
N TYR A 133 3.38 -6.37 5.64
CA TYR A 133 4.34 -6.52 4.54
C TYR A 133 3.63 -6.89 3.23
N LEU A 134 2.80 -7.93 3.24
CA LEU A 134 2.11 -8.42 2.03
C LEU A 134 1.18 -7.36 1.42
N ALA A 135 0.40 -6.66 2.24
CA ALA A 135 -0.49 -5.60 1.79
C ALA A 135 0.31 -4.41 1.22
N THR A 136 1.35 -3.96 1.93
CA THR A 136 2.21 -2.87 1.45
C THR A 136 2.85 -3.23 0.10
N ARG A 137 3.40 -4.44 0.00
CA ARG A 137 4.01 -4.95 -1.21
C ARG A 137 3.02 -5.02 -2.37
N ALA A 138 1.79 -5.47 -2.11
CA ALA A 138 0.75 -5.56 -3.14
C ALA A 138 0.38 -4.18 -3.70
N ALA A 139 0.17 -3.19 -2.83
CA ALA A 139 -0.11 -1.81 -3.25
C ALA A 139 1.07 -1.22 -4.07
N LEU A 140 2.30 -1.44 -3.64
CA LEU A 140 3.49 -0.97 -4.37
C LEU A 140 3.65 -1.63 -5.73
N LEU A 141 3.45 -2.95 -5.82
CA LEU A 141 3.50 -3.66 -7.10
C LEU A 141 2.41 -3.18 -8.07
N LEU A 142 1.19 -2.90 -7.56
CA LEU A 142 0.13 -2.31 -8.36
C LEU A 142 0.54 -0.94 -8.89
N VAL A 143 1.11 -0.07 -8.06
CA VAL A 143 1.57 1.26 -8.48
C VAL A 143 2.70 1.16 -9.50
N LEU A 144 3.72 0.34 -9.23
CA LEU A 144 4.95 0.30 -10.03
C LEU A 144 4.79 -0.47 -11.35
N HIS A 145 3.90 -1.45 -11.40
CA HIS A 145 3.82 -2.43 -12.50
C HIS A 145 2.41 -2.72 -12.99
N GLY A 146 1.38 -2.26 -12.29
CA GLY A 146 0.00 -2.45 -12.69
C GLY A 146 -0.42 -1.55 -13.86
N THR A 147 -1.58 -1.87 -14.41
CA THR A 147 -2.31 -1.06 -15.39
C THR A 147 -3.71 -0.79 -14.85
N PHE A 148 -4.25 0.39 -15.13
CA PHE A 148 -5.68 0.62 -14.93
C PHE A 148 -6.46 -0.34 -15.82
N ALA A 149 -7.60 -0.80 -15.30
CA ALA A 149 -8.38 -1.83 -15.97
C ALA A 149 -9.77 -1.35 -16.42
N ASP A 150 -10.05 -0.06 -16.20
CA ASP A 150 -11.23 0.68 -16.58
C ASP A 150 -11.03 2.18 -16.23
N GLY A 151 -12.06 2.98 -16.47
CA GLY A 151 -12.04 4.44 -16.23
C GLY A 151 -11.37 5.22 -17.35
N ASP A 152 -11.14 6.51 -17.12
CA ASP A 152 -10.53 7.39 -18.13
C ASP A 152 -9.07 7.00 -18.44
N GLU A 153 -8.43 6.26 -17.54
CA GLU A 153 -7.03 5.81 -17.66
C GLU A 153 -6.89 4.35 -18.11
N ASP A 154 -7.96 3.71 -18.60
CA ASP A 154 -7.97 2.28 -18.98
C ASP A 154 -6.78 1.88 -19.88
N GLY A 155 -6.14 0.76 -19.52
CA GLY A 155 -4.96 0.22 -20.20
C GLY A 155 -3.66 0.97 -19.92
N ARG A 156 -3.70 2.12 -19.25
CA ARG A 156 -2.51 2.93 -18.98
C ARG A 156 -1.73 2.39 -17.77
N PRO A 157 -0.38 2.43 -17.77
CA PRO A 157 0.42 2.05 -16.60
C PRO A 157 0.08 2.93 -15.39
N VAL A 158 -0.13 2.32 -14.22
CA VAL A 158 -0.52 3.05 -13.00
C VAL A 158 0.54 4.09 -12.62
N ARG A 159 1.83 3.75 -12.70
CA ARG A 159 2.95 4.67 -12.42
C ARG A 159 2.99 5.94 -13.28
N ASP A 160 2.32 5.95 -14.44
CA ASP A 160 2.33 7.12 -15.32
C ASP A 160 1.35 8.20 -14.83
N VAL A 161 0.37 7.77 -14.04
CA VAL A 161 -0.71 8.59 -13.43
C VAL A 161 -0.46 8.81 -11.94
N VAL A 162 -0.17 7.74 -11.18
CA VAL A 162 0.07 7.77 -9.74
C VAL A 162 1.56 7.94 -9.47
N ARG A 163 1.98 9.17 -9.13
CA ARG A 163 3.37 9.52 -8.80
C ARG A 163 3.59 9.78 -7.32
N ARG A 164 2.55 10.16 -6.58
CA ARG A 164 2.57 10.39 -5.14
C ARG A 164 1.53 9.49 -4.49
N VAL A 165 1.99 8.50 -3.75
CA VAL A 165 1.13 7.55 -3.05
C VAL A 165 1.35 7.65 -1.56
N ALA A 166 0.26 7.84 -0.80
CA ALA A 166 0.30 7.88 0.64
C ALA A 166 -0.16 6.56 1.26
N PHE A 167 0.58 6.10 2.27
CA PHE A 167 0.30 4.91 3.05
C PHE A 167 0.02 5.27 4.50
N PRO A 168 -1.03 4.69 5.11
CA PRO A 168 -1.22 4.73 6.55
C PRO A 168 -0.43 3.62 7.25
N GLY A 169 -0.55 3.53 8.58
CA GLY A 169 -0.14 2.35 9.33
C GLY A 169 -0.90 1.10 8.90
N MET A 170 -0.21 0.16 8.26
CA MET A 170 -0.82 -1.07 7.75
C MET A 170 -1.04 -2.06 8.91
N GLY A 171 -2.30 -2.22 9.33
CA GLY A 171 -2.69 -3.17 10.38
C GLY A 171 -2.55 -2.65 11.82
N THR A 172 -2.21 -1.38 12.03
CA THR A 172 -2.00 -0.79 13.37
C THR A 172 -3.31 -0.49 14.12
N GLY A 173 -4.42 -0.32 13.41
CA GLY A 173 -5.75 -0.11 13.99
C GLY A 173 -6.36 -1.38 14.59
N ILE A 174 -7.42 -1.92 13.96
CA ILE A 174 -8.09 -3.15 14.40
C ILE A 174 -7.10 -4.33 14.55
N GLY A 175 -6.14 -4.41 13.64
CA GLY A 175 -5.09 -5.44 13.65
C GLY A 175 -4.18 -5.37 14.87
N ALA A 176 -4.03 -4.20 15.48
CA ALA A 176 -3.17 -3.93 16.63
C ALA A 176 -1.72 -4.41 16.45
N VAL A 177 -1.21 -4.32 15.22
CA VAL A 177 0.21 -4.51 14.95
C VAL A 177 0.98 -3.41 15.66
N PRO A 178 2.01 -3.73 16.47
CA PRO A 178 2.82 -2.72 17.13
C PRO A 178 3.46 -1.76 16.11
N PRO A 179 3.52 -0.44 16.39
CA PRO A 179 4.04 0.54 15.43
C PRO A 179 5.42 0.21 14.86
N ALA A 180 6.34 -0.29 15.70
CA ALA A 180 7.68 -0.70 15.28
C ALA A 180 7.68 -1.90 14.31
N VAL A 181 6.80 -2.89 14.55
CA VAL A 181 6.64 -4.06 13.66
C VAL A 181 6.05 -3.61 12.32
N CYS A 182 5.01 -2.77 12.36
CA CYS A 182 4.43 -2.18 11.16
C CYS A 182 5.48 -1.40 10.35
N ALA A 183 6.28 -0.55 11.00
CA ALA A 183 7.32 0.24 10.35
C ALA A 183 8.36 -0.64 9.65
N ARG A 184 8.87 -1.68 10.35
CA ARG A 184 9.82 -2.65 9.76
C ARG A 184 9.23 -3.38 8.56
N GLN A 185 8.02 -3.91 8.69
CA GLN A 185 7.38 -4.67 7.60
C GLN A 185 7.09 -3.81 6.37
N MET A 186 6.61 -2.58 6.58
CA MET A 186 6.40 -1.65 5.48
C MET A 186 7.73 -1.26 4.82
N ARG A 187 8.78 -1.01 5.61
CA ARG A 187 10.11 -0.72 5.09
C ARG A 187 10.65 -1.88 4.25
N ALA A 188 10.54 -3.11 4.74
CA ALA A 188 10.96 -4.30 4.01
C ALA A 188 10.22 -4.45 2.67
N ALA A 189 8.91 -4.18 2.63
CA ALA A 189 8.13 -4.19 1.39
C ALA A 189 8.59 -3.11 0.40
N ILE A 190 8.88 -1.90 0.89
CA ILE A 190 9.39 -0.79 0.08
C ILE A 190 10.74 -1.15 -0.54
N ASP A 191 11.68 -1.64 0.26
CA ASP A 191 13.01 -2.05 -0.22
C ASP A 191 12.89 -3.18 -1.25
N ALA A 192 12.03 -4.17 -1.00
CA ALA A 192 11.81 -5.28 -1.92
C ALA A 192 11.31 -4.84 -3.30
N CYS A 193 10.41 -3.85 -3.33
CA CYS A 193 9.86 -3.33 -4.58
C CYS A 193 10.80 -2.36 -5.31
N LEU A 194 11.56 -1.53 -4.59
CA LEU A 194 12.41 -0.50 -5.20
C LEU A 194 13.81 -0.98 -5.55
N ASN A 195 14.42 -1.82 -4.73
CA ASN A 195 15.83 -2.22 -4.88
C ASN A 195 16.02 -3.56 -5.59
N ARG A 196 14.93 -4.17 -6.10
CA ARG A 196 14.91 -5.51 -6.72
C ARG A 196 15.70 -6.53 -5.88
N THR A 197 15.18 -6.84 -4.69
CA THR A 197 15.79 -7.83 -3.79
C THR A 197 16.11 -9.13 -4.55
N PRO A 198 17.33 -9.69 -4.38
CA PRO A 198 17.70 -10.95 -5.02
C PRO A 198 16.72 -12.07 -4.66
N PHE A 199 16.53 -13.01 -5.58
CA PHE A 199 15.77 -14.21 -5.29
C PHE A 199 16.47 -15.02 -4.17
N PRO A 200 15.76 -15.53 -3.16
CA PRO A 200 16.37 -16.27 -2.07
C PRO A 200 17.03 -17.56 -2.61
N PRO A 201 18.28 -17.87 -2.23
CA PRO A 201 18.98 -19.02 -2.78
C PRO A 201 18.42 -20.36 -2.27
N SER A 202 17.70 -20.36 -1.14
CA SER A 202 17.03 -21.54 -0.61
C SER A 202 15.74 -21.20 0.15
N ILE A 203 14.97 -22.23 0.49
CA ILE A 203 13.80 -22.09 1.37
C ILE A 203 14.18 -21.67 2.79
N HIS A 204 15.41 -21.98 3.23
CA HIS A 204 15.89 -21.57 4.55
C HIS A 204 16.05 -20.05 4.60
N ASP A 205 16.69 -19.46 3.58
CA ASP A 205 16.87 -18.01 3.50
C ASP A 205 15.52 -17.29 3.42
N ALA A 206 14.56 -17.84 2.66
CA ALA A 206 13.21 -17.29 2.59
C ALA A 206 12.45 -17.42 3.92
N SER A 207 12.70 -18.46 4.70
CA SER A 207 12.09 -18.64 6.02
C SER A 207 12.70 -17.67 7.04
N ASP A 208 14.01 -17.47 7.00
CA ASP A 208 14.70 -16.51 7.87
C ASP A 208 14.24 -15.08 7.61
N ASP A 209 14.06 -14.71 6.34
CA ASP A 209 13.47 -13.43 5.94
C ASP A 209 12.03 -13.28 6.46
N HIS A 210 11.20 -14.33 6.34
CA HIS A 210 9.85 -14.33 6.89
C HIS A 210 9.85 -14.12 8.42
N GLU A 211 10.66 -14.87 9.15
CA GLU A 211 10.78 -14.75 10.61
C GLU A 211 11.26 -13.35 11.03
N ALA A 212 12.10 -12.69 10.23
CA ALA A 212 12.53 -11.32 10.48
C ALA A 212 11.37 -10.31 10.40
N LEU A 213 10.35 -10.56 9.57
CA LEU A 213 9.15 -9.72 9.50
C LEU A 213 8.29 -9.80 10.77
N LEU A 214 8.34 -10.93 11.49
CA LEU A 214 7.47 -11.18 12.64
C LEU A 214 8.01 -10.63 13.97
N ARG A 215 9.29 -10.23 13.99
CA ARG A 215 9.99 -9.70 15.16
C ARG A 215 9.75 -8.21 15.34
#